data_AF-A0A377EAG4-F1
#
_entry.id   AF-A0A377EAG4-F1
#
_cell.length_a   1.000
_cell.length_b   1.000
_cell.length_c   1.000
_cell.angle_alpha   90.00
_cell.angle_beta   90.00
_cell.angle_gamma   90.00
#
_symmetry.space_group_name_H-M   'P 1'
#
loop_
_entity.id
_entity.type
_entity.pdbx_description
1 polymer ?
#
loop_
_entity_poly.entity_id
_entity_poly.type
_entity_poly.pdbx_seq_one_letter_code
_entity_poly.pdbx_strand_id
1 'polypeptide(L)'
;MAWAVLSLLQFILVQVLVRTNDGGRKAVREYIVINDELRDNLSGMPHAEWGHHIDAIIRQEKRRIRDQILEMYIRNEVDRREAILFIPPGELRS
;
A
#
# COMPACT_ATOMS: atom_id res chain seq x y z
N MET A 1 -24.37 -8.35 -2.13
CA MET A 1 -23.14 -8.88 -2.75
C MET A 1 -21.87 -8.47 -2.01
N ALA A 2 -21.63 -7.19 -1.75
CA ALA A 2 -20.41 -6.71 -1.06
C ALA A 2 -20.11 -7.39 0.30
N TRP A 3 -21.15 -7.63 1.09
CA TRP A 3 -21.05 -8.30 2.39
C TRP A 3 -20.55 -9.75 2.33
N ALA A 4 -20.96 -10.49 1.30
CA ALA A 4 -20.49 -11.87 1.09
C ALA A 4 -19.01 -11.91 0.67
N VAL A 5 -18.56 -10.89 -0.07
CA VAL A 5 -17.14 -10.74 -0.43
C VAL A 5 -16.32 -10.39 0.80
N LEU A 6 -16.80 -9.45 1.63
CA LEU A 6 -16.15 -9.12 2.89
C LEU A 6 -15.98 -10.39 3.74
N SER A 7 -17.04 -11.18 3.99
CA SER A 7 -16.99 -12.40 4.81
C SER A 7 -15.96 -13.44 4.37
N LEU A 8 -15.54 -13.42 3.10
CA LEU A 8 -14.55 -14.36 2.55
C LEU A 8 -13.14 -13.77 2.44
N LEU A 9 -13.01 -12.44 2.38
CA LEU A 9 -11.72 -11.76 2.31
C LEU A 9 -10.92 -12.00 3.59
N GLN A 10 -9.69 -12.48 3.42
CA GLN A 10 -8.72 -12.70 4.51
C GLN A 10 -7.52 -11.75 4.39
N PHE A 11 -7.10 -11.42 3.18
CA PHE A 11 -6.00 -10.50 2.93
C PHE A 11 -6.17 -9.81 1.58
N ILE A 12 -5.63 -8.60 1.48
CA ILE A 12 -5.42 -7.89 0.22
C ILE A 12 -3.94 -7.59 0.14
N LEU A 13 -3.30 -7.91 -0.99
CA LEU A 13 -1.90 -7.64 -1.23
C LEU A 13 -1.72 -7.05 -2.63
N VAL A 14 -1.11 -5.88 -2.68
CA VAL A 14 -0.63 -5.23 -3.89
C VAL A 14 0.88 -5.34 -3.90
N GLN A 15 1.44 -5.78 -5.02
CA GLN A 15 2.89 -5.91 -5.19
C GLN A 15 3.32 -5.24 -6.48
N VAL A 16 4.43 -4.51 -6.39
CA VAL A 16 5.15 -3.98 -7.54
C VAL A 16 6.60 -4.43 -7.49
N LEU A 17 7.21 -4.59 -8.66
CA LEU A 17 8.64 -4.84 -8.78
C LEU A 17 9.33 -3.52 -9.09
N VAL A 18 10.24 -3.11 -8.21
CA VAL A 18 10.98 -1.85 -8.31
C VAL A 18 12.41 -2.17 -8.69
N ARG A 19 12.91 -1.56 -9.76
CA ARG A 19 14.32 -1.71 -10.16
C ARG A 19 15.25 -1.06 -9.12
N THR A 20 16.26 -1.80 -8.71
CA THR A 20 17.26 -1.34 -7.74
C THR A 20 18.56 -0.92 -8.43
N ASN A 21 19.34 -0.07 -7.74
CA ASN A 21 20.59 0.48 -8.26
C ASN A 21 21.69 -0.58 -8.49
N ASP A 22 21.60 -1.73 -7.82
CA ASP A 22 22.46 -2.89 -8.03
C ASP A 22 22.14 -3.69 -9.31
N GLY A 23 21.16 -3.24 -10.10
CA GLY A 23 20.71 -3.90 -11.33
C GLY A 23 19.62 -4.95 -11.12
N GLY A 24 19.25 -5.23 -9.87
CA GLY A 24 18.18 -6.15 -9.49
C GLY A 24 16.77 -5.56 -9.54
N ARG A 25 15.82 -6.31 -8.97
CA ARG A 25 14.46 -5.86 -8.68
C ARG A 25 14.07 -6.29 -7.28
N LYS A 26 13.47 -5.37 -6.53
CA LYS A 26 12.89 -5.64 -5.21
C LYS A 26 11.37 -5.67 -5.31
N ALA A 27 10.74 -6.69 -4.72
CA ALA A 27 9.30 -6.73 -4.57
C ALA A 27 8.88 -5.84 -3.40
N VAL A 28 8.18 -4.75 -3.71
CA VAL A 28 7.60 -3.83 -2.72
C VAL A 28 6.12 -4.15 -2.60
N ARG A 29 5.64 -4.32 -1.36
CA ARG A 29 4.31 -4.85 -1.06
C ARG A 29 3.54 -3.93 -0.14
N GLU A 30 2.31 -3.65 -0.51
CA GLU A 30 1.30 -3.04 0.34
C GLU A 30 0.26 -4.10 0.62
N TYR A 31 -0.09 -4.30 1.89
CA TYR A 31 -1.05 -5.32 2.25
C TYR A 31 -1.86 -4.92 3.46
N ILE A 32 -3.05 -5.51 3.56
CA ILE A 32 -3.91 -5.44 4.73
C ILE A 32 -4.47 -6.83 5.00
N VAL A 33 -4.47 -7.22 6.26
CA VAL A 33 -5.10 -8.46 6.72
C VAL A 33 -6.51 -8.12 7.19
N ILE A 34 -7.50 -8.82 6.64
CA ILE A 34 -8.91 -8.65 7.01
C ILE A 34 -9.19 -9.61 8.17
N ASN A 35 -8.73 -9.24 9.36
CA ASN A 35 -9.03 -9.93 10.61
C ASN A 35 -10.48 -9.68 11.05
N ASP A 36 -10.91 -10.35 12.11
CA ASP A 36 -12.28 -10.24 12.61
C ASP A 36 -12.60 -8.82 13.09
N GLU A 37 -11.66 -8.13 13.74
CA GLU A 37 -11.83 -6.74 14.18
C GLU A 37 -12.08 -5.77 13.01
N LEU A 38 -11.25 -5.84 11.96
CA LEU A 38 -11.42 -5.00 10.77
C LEU A 38 -12.72 -5.37 10.03
N ARG A 39 -13.06 -6.65 9.98
CA ARG A 39 -14.31 -7.14 9.40
C ARG A 39 -15.51 -6.56 10.13
N ASP A 40 -15.53 -6.59 11.45
CA ASP A 40 -16.60 -6.06 12.29
C ASP A 40 -16.71 -4.54 12.14
N ASN A 41 -15.57 -3.82 12.07
CA ASN A 41 -15.56 -2.39 11.81
C ASN A 41 -16.16 -2.04 10.44
N LEU A 42 -15.72 -2.73 9.38
CA LEU A 42 -16.25 -2.55 8.02
C LEU A 42 -17.74 -2.93 7.94
N SER A 43 -18.16 -3.92 8.73
CA SER A 43 -19.56 -4.33 8.83
C SER A 43 -20.46 -3.20 9.34
N GLY A 44 -19.95 -2.35 10.23
CA GLY A 44 -20.70 -1.26 10.85
C GLY A 44 -20.88 -0.02 9.98
N MET A 45 -20.27 0.06 8.79
CA MET A 45 -20.25 1.27 7.96
C MET A 45 -20.82 1.04 6.54
N PRO A 46 -21.32 2.10 5.88
CA PRO A 46 -21.76 2.02 4.49
C PRO A 46 -20.66 1.51 3.56
N HIS A 47 -21.00 0.61 2.63
CA HIS A 47 -20.04 0.01 1.68
C HIS A 47 -19.20 1.05 0.91
N ALA A 48 -19.77 2.21 0.60
CA ALA A 48 -19.07 3.28 -0.10
C ALA A 48 -17.88 3.87 0.71
N GLU A 49 -17.88 3.71 2.03
CA GLU A 49 -16.86 4.24 2.93
C GLU A 49 -15.70 3.26 3.17
N TRP A 50 -15.86 1.99 2.81
CA TRP A 50 -14.89 0.92 3.09
C TRP A 50 -13.51 1.23 2.51
N GLY A 51 -13.47 1.67 1.25
CA GLY A 51 -12.22 2.02 0.58
C GLY A 51 -11.46 3.13 1.32
N HIS A 52 -12.16 4.18 1.73
CA HIS A 52 -11.56 5.29 2.47
C HIS A 52 -11.03 4.84 3.84
N HIS A 53 -11.77 3.98 4.53
CA HIS A 53 -11.35 3.43 5.82
C HIS A 53 -10.10 2.54 5.70
N ILE A 54 -10.09 1.64 4.72
CA ILE A 54 -8.95 0.76 4.44
C ILE A 54 -7.72 1.59 4.06
N ASP A 55 -7.85 2.59 3.19
CA ASP A 55 -6.76 3.49 2.80
C ASP A 55 -6.19 4.25 4.02
N ALA A 56 -7.05 4.67 4.95
CA ALA A 56 -6.63 5.35 6.16
C ALA A 56 -5.79 4.44 7.07
N ILE A 57 -6.18 3.17 7.24
CA ILE A 57 -5.42 2.17 8.01
C ILE A 57 -4.04 1.96 7.37
N ILE A 58 -3.99 1.67 6.07
CA ILE A 58 -2.73 1.41 5.36
C ILE A 58 -1.79 2.62 5.45
N ARG A 59 -2.35 3.84 5.38
CA ARG A 59 -1.60 5.09 5.56
C ARG A 59 -1.03 5.22 6.98
N GLN A 60 -1.81 4.92 8.02
CA GLN A 60 -1.37 5.01 9.41
C GLN A 60 -0.26 3.99 9.73
N GLU A 61 -0.36 2.78 9.17
CA GLU A 61 0.64 1.73 9.35
C GLU A 61 1.94 1.95 8.56
N LYS A 62 2.03 3.04 7.75
CA LYS A 62 3.16 3.34 6.84
C LYS A 62 3.47 2.20 5.86
N ARG A 63 2.45 1.42 5.48
CA ARG A 63 2.62 0.23 4.62
C ARG A 63 2.45 0.52 3.13
N ARG A 64 2.24 1.77 2.73
CA ARG A 64 2.03 2.11 1.33
C ARG A 64 3.28 1.84 0.49
N ILE A 65 3.09 1.31 -0.72
CA ILE A 65 4.18 1.11 -1.68
C ILE A 65 4.98 2.41 -1.88
N ARG A 66 4.27 3.53 -1.97
CA ARG A 66 4.88 4.87 -2.10
C ARG A 66 5.83 5.22 -0.96
N ASP A 67 5.40 5.00 0.29
CA ASP A 67 6.19 5.37 1.46
C ASP A 67 7.44 4.48 1.56
N GLN A 68 7.32 3.19 1.23
CA GLN A 68 8.46 2.27 1.12
C GLN A 68 9.44 2.67 0.03
N ILE A 69 8.95 3.07 -1.16
CA ILE A 69 9.82 3.50 -2.27
C ILE A 69 10.51 4.82 -1.94
N LEU A 70 9.85 5.73 -1.23
CA LEU A 70 10.48 6.95 -0.75
C LEU A 70 11.64 6.63 0.20
N GLU A 71 11.46 5.69 1.15
CA GLU A 71 12.55 5.24 2.01
C GLU A 71 13.69 4.59 1.21
N MET A 72 13.36 3.75 0.22
CA MET A 72 14.36 3.13 -0.67
C MET A 72 15.13 4.18 -1.48
N TYR A 73 14.47 5.23 -1.94
CA TYR A 73 15.10 6.36 -2.63
C TYR A 73 16.03 7.13 -1.69
N ILE A 74 15.57 7.46 -0.47
CA ILE A 74 16.40 8.15 0.56
C ILE A 74 17.63 7.31 0.93
N ARG A 75 17.51 5.98 0.95
CA ARG A 75 18.62 5.04 1.19
C ARG A 75 19.53 4.80 -0.02
N ASN A 76 19.27 5.45 -1.16
CA ASN A 76 20.00 5.27 -2.41
C ASN A 76 19.93 3.82 -2.96
N GLU A 77 18.86 3.08 -2.63
CA GLU A 77 18.59 1.72 -3.16
C GLU A 77 17.92 1.77 -4.54
N VAL A 78 17.22 2.86 -4.85
CA VAL A 78 16.43 3.06 -6.07
C VAL A 78 16.73 4.40 -6.70
N ASP A 79 16.90 4.42 -8.03
CA ASP A 79 17.15 5.64 -8.79
C ASP A 79 15.92 6.54 -8.84
N ARG A 80 16.14 7.85 -8.98
CA ARG A 80 15.07 8.85 -9.08
C ARG A 80 14.07 8.52 -10.21
N ARG A 81 14.54 8.01 -11.36
CA ARG A 81 13.67 7.68 -12.51
C ARG A 81 12.70 6.56 -12.21
N GLU A 82 13.08 5.65 -11.34
CA GLU A 82 12.21 4.57 -10.88
C GLU A 82 11.28 5.08 -9.78
N ALA A 83 11.79 5.86 -8.82
CA ALA A 83 11.00 6.38 -7.70
C ALA A 83 9.83 7.29 -8.14
N ILE A 84 10.01 8.10 -9.20
CA ILE A 84 8.95 8.99 -9.74
C ILE A 84 7.74 8.24 -10.31
N LEU A 85 7.86 6.93 -10.62
CA LEU A 85 6.74 6.13 -11.12
C LEU A 85 5.71 5.83 -10.03
N PHE A 86 6.10 5.93 -8.76
CA PHE A 86 5.28 5.54 -7.62
C PHE A 86 5.00 6.69 -6.66
N ILE A 87 5.82 7.75 -6.69
CA ILE A 87 5.71 8.91 -5.80
C ILE A 87 5.15 10.11 -6.58
N PRO A 88 4.05 10.75 -6.13
CA PRO A 88 3.50 11.93 -6.78
C PRO A 88 4.52 13.09 -6.89
N PRO A 89 4.44 13.91 -7.94
CA PRO A 89 5.28 15.10 -8.08
C PRO A 89 5.12 16.03 -6.86
N GLY A 90 6.21 16.32 -6.16
CA GLY A 90 6.22 17.22 -4.99
C GLY A 90 6.61 16.56 -3.66
N GLU A 91 6.52 15.23 -3.55
CA GLU A 91 6.98 14.48 -2.37
C GLU A 91 8.46 14.03 -2.50
N LEU A 92 9.00 14.01 -3.72
CA LEU A 92 10.43 13.83 -4.00
C LEU A 92 11.18 15.14 -3.83
N ARG A 93 11.49 15.52 -2.59
CA ARG A 93 12.40 16.65 -2.33
C ARG A 93 13.85 16.14 -2.33
N SER A 94 14.66 16.77 -3.19
CA SER A 94 16.12 16.60 -3.30
C SER A 94 16.85 17.13 -2.08
#